data_AF-A0A419I959-F1
#
_entry.id   AF-A0A419I959-F1
#
_cell.length_a   1.000
_cell.length_b   1.000
_cell.length_c   1.000
_cell.angle_alpha   90.00
_cell.angle_beta   90.00
_cell.angle_gamma   90.00
#
_symmetry.space_group_name_H-M   'P 1'
#
loop_
_entity.id
_entity.type
_entity.pdbx_description
1 polymer ?
#
loop_
_entity_poly.entity_id
_entity_poly.type
_entity_poly.pdbx_seq_one_letter_code
_entity_poly.pdbx_strand_id
1 'polypeptide(L)'
;MCYWPDPNSRFHVIQWATNAVDKVRRGLWNTLRENGNTGQASDVNRTRWAVLKNPEDLTGEQRTTLAAIAKTNNRLYRAYLLKEQLRAVFAARGKTGRALLAGWLTWAARCRIPEFVKLAKAIRRYRSLIRNTLDHGLSNARSESTNTHLRVLTRRAYGFRSPQALITMAMLTRSRLCPPLPARSTKD
;
A
#
# COMPACT_ATOMS: atom_id res chain seq x y z
N MET A 1 -8.09 6.33 15.80
CA MET A 1 -7.43 5.02 15.65
C MET A 1 -7.17 4.79 14.16
N CYS A 2 -5.93 4.73 13.68
CA CYS A 2 -5.66 4.52 12.25
C CYS A 2 -5.78 3.02 11.93
N TYR A 3 -6.87 2.64 11.27
CA TYR A 3 -7.10 1.30 10.76
C TYR A 3 -6.16 1.05 9.57
N TRP A 4 -5.17 0.18 9.75
CA TRP A 4 -4.31 -0.30 8.67
C TRP A 4 -4.84 -1.67 8.23
N PRO A 5 -5.37 -1.84 7.01
CA PRO A 5 -5.89 -3.12 6.54
C PRO A 5 -4.78 -4.18 6.44
N ASP A 6 -5.17 -5.44 6.59
CA ASP A 6 -4.33 -6.64 6.77
C ASP A 6 -3.01 -6.66 5.95
N PRO A 7 -1.81 -6.77 6.59
CA PRO A 7 -0.49 -6.62 5.95
C PRO A 7 0.04 -7.84 5.20
N ASN A 8 -0.80 -8.79 4.85
CA ASN A 8 -0.37 -10.05 4.23
C ASN A 8 0.17 -9.92 2.78
N SER A 9 0.48 -8.70 2.32
CA SER A 9 0.93 -8.41 0.96
C SER A 9 2.00 -7.32 0.94
N ARG A 10 3.07 -7.55 0.16
CA ARG A 10 4.06 -6.52 -0.22
C ARG A 10 3.40 -5.20 -0.62
N PHE A 11 2.31 -5.27 -1.39
CA PHE A 11 1.59 -4.09 -1.87
C PHE A 11 1.02 -3.27 -0.71
N HIS A 12 0.41 -3.91 0.28
CA HIS A 12 -0.15 -3.24 1.45
C HIS A 12 0.95 -2.54 2.28
N VAL A 13 2.08 -3.21 2.49
CA VAL A 13 3.20 -2.62 3.24
C VAL A 13 3.80 -1.41 2.51
N ILE A 14 3.98 -1.50 1.18
CA ILE A 14 4.42 -0.36 0.36
C ILE A 14 3.37 0.76 0.37
N GLN A 15 2.08 0.43 0.27
CA GLN A 15 0.99 1.40 0.32
C GLN A 15 0.94 2.15 1.65
N TRP A 16 1.21 1.46 2.78
CA TRP A 16 1.34 2.13 4.07
C TRP A 16 2.48 3.15 4.09
N ALA A 17 3.63 2.83 3.48
CA ALA A 17 4.73 3.77 3.36
C ALA A 17 4.37 4.95 2.43
N THR A 18 3.72 4.70 1.29
CA THR A 18 3.22 5.76 0.40
C THR A 18 2.25 6.69 1.14
N ASN A 19 1.33 6.14 1.92
CA ASN A 19 0.40 6.90 2.75
C ASN A 19 1.12 7.70 3.86
N ALA A 20 2.20 7.15 4.42
CA ALA A 20 3.03 7.86 5.39
C ALA A 20 3.74 9.06 4.75
N VAL A 21 4.29 8.92 3.53
CA VAL A 21 4.87 10.04 2.78
C VAL A 21 3.84 11.13 2.51
N ASP A 22 2.65 10.76 2.03
CA ASP A 22 1.59 11.75 1.76
C ASP A 22 1.12 12.47 3.04
N LYS A 23 1.08 11.78 4.19
CA LYS A 23 0.80 12.42 5.48
C LYS A 23 1.87 13.44 5.87
N VAL A 24 3.15 13.13 5.67
CA VAL A 24 4.26 14.08 5.92
C VAL A 24 4.13 15.31 5.02
N ARG A 25 3.85 15.10 3.73
CA ARG A 25 3.63 16.19 2.77
C ARG A 25 2.43 17.06 3.16
N ARG A 26 1.31 16.45 3.55
CA ARG A 26 0.11 17.17 4.01
C ARG A 26 0.37 17.95 5.31
N GLY A 27 1.15 17.39 6.23
CA GLY A 27 1.56 18.10 7.45
C GLY A 27 2.35 19.36 7.11
N LEU A 28 3.33 19.26 6.21
CA LEU A 28 4.08 20.42 5.72
C LEU A 28 3.17 21.46 5.06
N TRP A 29 2.24 21.02 4.21
CA TRP A 29 1.27 21.89 3.55
C TRP A 29 0.38 22.65 4.56
N ASN A 30 -0.14 21.94 5.58
CA ASN A 30 -0.95 22.56 6.64
C ASN A 30 -0.14 23.62 7.41
N THR A 31 1.07 23.28 7.87
CA THR A 31 1.91 24.21 8.62
C THR A 31 2.24 25.48 7.82
N LEU A 32 2.52 25.36 6.52
CA LEU A 32 2.75 26.53 5.68
C LEU A 32 1.51 27.42 5.55
N ARG A 33 0.32 26.82 5.45
CA ARG A 33 -0.94 27.58 5.42
C ARG A 33 -1.26 28.26 6.74
N GLU A 34 -1.05 27.58 7.86
CA GLU A 34 -1.23 28.12 9.21
C GLU A 34 -0.32 29.33 9.45
N ASN A 35 0.88 29.31 8.87
CA ASN A 35 1.84 30.42 8.93
C ASN A 35 1.61 31.52 7.86
N GLY A 36 0.52 31.47 7.09
CA GLY A 36 0.21 32.47 6.05
C GLY A 36 1.00 32.33 4.74
N ASN A 37 1.88 31.33 4.61
CA ASN A 37 2.72 31.10 3.43
C ASN A 37 1.97 30.32 2.33
N THR A 38 0.89 30.89 1.81
CA THR A 38 -0.01 30.23 0.84
C THR A 38 0.68 29.86 -0.49
N GLY A 39 1.62 30.69 -0.97
CA GLY A 39 2.43 30.40 -2.16
C GLY A 39 3.27 29.14 -2.01
N GLN A 40 4.07 29.07 -0.93
CA GLN A 40 4.89 27.88 -0.64
C GLN A 40 4.04 26.63 -0.39
N ALA A 41 2.85 26.78 0.22
CA ALA A 41 1.91 25.68 0.36
C ALA A 41 1.44 25.16 -1.01
N SER A 42 1.14 26.04 -1.97
CA SER A 42 0.80 25.63 -3.34
C SER A 42 1.91 24.81 -3.99
N ASP A 43 3.16 25.23 -3.83
CA ASP A 43 4.33 24.51 -4.35
C ASP A 43 4.45 23.11 -3.73
N VAL A 44 4.28 22.99 -2.41
CA VAL A 44 4.25 21.69 -1.72
C VAL A 44 3.11 20.80 -2.25
N ASN A 45 1.99 21.38 -2.68
CA ASN A 45 0.92 20.59 -3.28
C ASN A 45 1.34 19.98 -4.63
N ARG A 46 2.08 20.73 -5.44
CA ARG A 46 2.59 20.28 -6.75
C ARG A 46 3.63 19.17 -6.63
N THR A 47 4.34 19.06 -5.50
CA THR A 47 5.34 17.99 -5.27
C THR A 47 4.77 16.58 -5.11
N ARG A 48 3.45 16.42 -4.99
CA ARG A 48 2.79 15.15 -4.65
C ARG A 48 3.27 13.97 -5.51
N TRP A 49 3.23 14.10 -6.83
CA TRP A 49 3.56 12.97 -7.70
C TRP A 49 5.05 12.65 -7.72
N ALA A 50 5.92 13.65 -7.53
CA ALA A 50 7.36 13.47 -7.44
C ALA A 50 7.77 12.57 -6.27
N VAL A 51 7.07 12.65 -5.13
CA VAL A 51 7.38 11.84 -3.94
C VAL A 51 6.58 10.54 -3.83
N LEU A 52 5.43 10.44 -4.48
CA LEU A 52 4.56 9.25 -4.35
C LEU A 52 4.82 8.18 -5.41
N LYS A 53 5.09 8.56 -6.66
CA LYS A 53 5.36 7.59 -7.75
C LYS A 53 6.64 6.79 -7.50
N ASN A 54 6.79 5.70 -8.23
CA ASN A 54 8.04 4.95 -8.27
C ASN A 54 9.08 5.73 -9.09
N PRO A 55 10.39 5.63 -8.77
CA PRO A 55 11.46 6.33 -9.48
C PRO A 55 11.48 6.03 -10.99
N GLU A 56 11.12 4.83 -11.40
CA GLU A 56 11.01 4.42 -12.80
C GLU A 56 9.85 5.13 -13.55
N ASP A 57 8.80 5.54 -12.84
CA ASP A 57 7.58 6.15 -13.40
C ASP A 57 7.60 7.70 -13.35
N LEU A 58 8.72 8.29 -12.92
CA LEU A 58 8.87 9.74 -12.82
C LEU A 58 9.15 10.37 -14.18
N THR A 59 8.38 11.41 -14.51
CA THR A 59 8.69 12.31 -15.64
C THR A 59 9.95 13.13 -15.34
N GLY A 60 10.58 13.70 -16.37
CA GLY A 60 11.75 14.57 -16.19
C GLY A 60 11.49 15.71 -15.19
N GLU A 61 10.36 16.40 -15.33
CA GLU A 61 9.93 17.46 -14.41
C GLU A 61 9.75 16.96 -12.97
N GLN A 62 9.19 15.76 -12.78
CA GLN A 62 9.02 15.14 -11.47
C GLN A 62 10.37 14.78 -10.84
N ARG A 63 11.36 14.36 -11.63
CA ARG A 63 12.73 14.13 -11.14
C ARG A 63 13.40 15.43 -10.70
N THR A 64 13.26 16.51 -11.49
CA THR A 64 13.75 17.84 -11.12
C THR A 64 13.10 18.33 -9.83
N THR A 65 11.79 18.16 -9.71
CA THR A 65 11.04 18.48 -8.48
C THR A 65 11.55 17.68 -7.29
N LEU A 66 11.78 16.38 -7.45
CA LEU A 66 12.34 15.54 -6.39
C LEU A 66 13.76 15.98 -5.98
N ALA A 67 14.60 16.35 -6.94
CA ALA A 67 15.94 16.89 -6.67
C ALA A 67 15.88 18.23 -5.93
N ALA A 68 14.91 19.08 -6.25
CA ALA A 68 14.66 20.31 -5.50
C ALA A 68 14.24 20.01 -4.05
N ILE A 69 13.32 19.05 -3.84
CA ILE A 69 12.90 18.62 -2.49
C ILE A 69 14.08 18.08 -1.68
N ALA A 70 15.02 17.36 -2.31
CA ALA A 70 16.21 16.87 -1.64
C ALA A 70 17.09 18.00 -1.08
N LYS A 71 17.07 19.18 -1.72
CA LYS A 71 17.81 20.37 -1.28
C LYS A 71 17.03 21.23 -0.27
N THR A 72 15.71 21.32 -0.42
CA THR A 72 14.89 22.29 0.32
C THR A 72 14.13 21.67 1.50
N ASN A 73 13.84 20.36 1.46
CA ASN A 73 13.03 19.72 2.50
C ASN A 73 13.56 18.32 2.87
N ASN A 74 14.54 18.30 3.77
CA ASN A 74 15.15 17.09 4.28
C ASN A 74 14.14 16.12 4.93
N ARG A 75 13.07 16.62 5.56
CA ARG A 75 12.06 15.78 6.21
C ARG A 75 11.22 15.01 5.18
N LEU A 76 10.72 15.71 4.15
CA LEU A 76 9.95 15.10 3.08
C LEU A 76 10.81 14.17 2.22
N TYR A 77 12.05 14.57 1.92
CA TYR A 77 12.99 13.72 1.19
C TYR A 77 13.35 12.44 1.97
N ARG A 78 13.58 12.55 3.28
CA ARG A 78 13.82 11.37 4.14
C ARG A 78 12.61 10.42 4.16
N ALA A 79 11.39 10.96 4.20
CA ALA A 79 10.17 10.16 4.09
C ALA A 79 10.12 9.41 2.75
N TYR A 80 10.45 10.08 1.65
CA TYR A 80 10.57 9.45 0.33
C TYR A 80 11.61 8.31 0.32
N LEU A 81 12.82 8.54 0.85
CA LEU A 81 13.86 7.52 0.89
C LEU A 81 13.47 6.31 1.75
N LEU A 82 12.76 6.52 2.87
CA LEU A 82 12.22 5.42 3.68
C LEU A 82 11.21 4.59 2.88
N LYS A 83 10.36 5.21 2.06
CA LYS A 83 9.44 4.49 1.16
C LYS A 83 10.22 3.68 0.13
N GLU A 84 11.21 4.27 -0.54
CA GLU A 84 11.99 3.58 -1.59
C GLU A 84 12.85 2.44 -1.03
N GLN A 85 13.50 2.62 0.13
CA GLN A 85 14.21 1.52 0.78
C GLN A 85 13.28 0.36 1.14
N LEU A 86 12.03 0.64 1.54
CA LEU A 86 11.07 -0.42 1.79
C LEU A 86 10.68 -1.17 0.51
N ARG A 87 10.68 -0.51 -0.66
CA ARG A 87 10.53 -1.20 -1.96
C ARG A 87 11.73 -2.11 -2.23
N ALA A 88 12.95 -1.63 -1.97
CA ALA A 88 14.18 -2.41 -2.14
C ALA A 88 14.21 -3.67 -1.24
N VAL A 89 13.71 -3.58 0.00
CA VAL A 89 13.53 -4.73 0.90
C VAL A 89 12.77 -5.87 0.22
N PHE A 90 11.64 -5.55 -0.42
CA PHE A 90 10.81 -6.56 -1.08
C PHE A 90 11.31 -6.97 -2.46
N ALA A 91 12.16 -6.16 -3.11
CA ALA A 91 12.84 -6.53 -4.35
C ALA A 91 13.93 -7.58 -4.08
N ALA A 92 14.69 -7.45 -2.98
CA ALA A 92 15.79 -8.34 -2.65
C ALA A 92 15.36 -9.76 -2.23
N ARG A 93 14.22 -9.89 -1.53
CA ARG A 93 13.64 -11.18 -1.04
C ARG A 93 14.59 -12.01 -0.15
N GLY A 94 14.07 -13.11 0.40
CA GLY A 94 14.83 -14.08 1.19
C GLY A 94 15.64 -13.49 2.35
N LYS A 95 16.85 -14.03 2.58
CA LYS A 95 17.77 -13.60 3.64
C LYS A 95 18.18 -12.12 3.50
N THR A 96 18.49 -11.68 2.27
CA THR A 96 18.88 -10.30 1.99
C THR A 96 17.76 -9.32 2.31
N GLY A 97 16.53 -9.60 1.87
CA GLY A 97 15.35 -8.81 2.22
C GLY A 97 15.10 -8.77 3.72
N ARG A 98 15.34 -9.86 4.45
CA ARG A 98 15.23 -9.87 5.92
C ARG A 98 16.26 -8.98 6.60
N ALA A 99 17.51 -8.97 6.11
CA ALA A 99 18.56 -8.09 6.61
C ALA A 99 18.23 -6.61 6.33
N LEU A 100 17.82 -6.29 5.10
CA LEU A 100 17.39 -4.95 4.72
C LEU A 100 16.19 -4.49 5.56
N LEU A 101 15.21 -5.36 5.82
CA LEU A 101 14.05 -5.03 6.66
C LEU A 101 14.48 -4.69 8.10
N ALA A 102 15.46 -5.39 8.65
CA ALA A 102 16.00 -5.10 9.97
C ALA A 102 16.69 -3.72 10.01
N GLY A 103 17.50 -3.40 9.01
CA GLY A 103 18.11 -2.08 8.86
C GLY A 103 17.05 -0.98 8.69
N TRP A 104 16.05 -1.22 7.86
CA TRP A 104 14.94 -0.29 7.63
C TRP A 104 14.15 -0.01 8.91
N LEU A 105 13.79 -1.05 9.68
CA LEU A 105 13.08 -0.89 10.96
C LEU A 105 13.87 -0.07 11.98
N THR A 106 15.18 -0.21 11.94
CA THR A 106 16.12 0.51 12.78
C THR A 106 16.15 1.99 12.40
N TRP A 107 16.28 2.30 11.11
CA TRP A 107 16.27 3.66 10.60
C TRP A 107 14.91 4.34 10.83
N ALA A 108 13.80 3.68 10.47
CA ALA A 108 12.45 4.20 10.60
C ALA A 108 12.07 4.52 12.06
N ALA A 109 12.57 3.76 13.04
CA ALA A 109 12.33 4.06 14.45
C ALA A 109 13.04 5.32 14.95
N ARG A 110 14.15 5.72 14.32
CA ARG A 110 14.99 6.86 14.75
C ARG A 110 14.88 8.07 13.81
N CYS A 111 14.10 7.99 12.75
CA CYS A 111 14.04 9.00 11.69
C CYS A 111 13.45 10.36 12.12
N ARG A 112 12.85 10.44 13.32
CA ARG A 112 12.11 11.59 13.87
C ARG A 112 10.92 12.03 13.01
N ILE A 113 10.34 11.10 12.25
CA ILE A 113 9.11 11.33 11.46
C ILE A 113 8.00 10.47 12.09
N PRO A 114 7.03 11.07 12.81
CA PRO A 114 6.01 10.32 13.57
C PRO A 114 5.25 9.29 12.75
N GLU A 115 4.97 9.58 11.48
CA GLU A 115 4.28 8.70 10.54
C GLU A 115 5.08 7.41 10.30
N PHE A 116 6.40 7.52 10.11
CA PHE A 116 7.29 6.38 9.88
C PHE A 116 7.63 5.64 11.18
N VAL A 117 7.70 6.33 12.31
CA VAL A 117 7.84 5.68 13.62
C VAL A 117 6.61 4.81 13.91
N LYS A 118 5.40 5.32 13.64
CA LYS A 118 4.15 4.55 13.75
C LYS A 118 4.12 3.38 12.76
N LEU A 119 4.54 3.60 11.52
CA LEU A 119 4.65 2.54 10.52
C LEU A 119 5.62 1.43 10.95
N ALA A 120 6.78 1.80 11.50
CA ALA A 120 7.75 0.83 11.99
C ALA A 120 7.17 -0.01 13.15
N LYS A 121 6.36 0.58 14.04
CA LYS A 121 5.64 -0.17 15.08
C LYS A 121 4.63 -1.15 14.47
N ALA A 122 3.89 -0.73 13.45
CA ALA A 122 2.95 -1.61 12.74
C ALA A 122 3.69 -2.77 12.06
N ILE A 123 4.74 -2.50 11.29
CA ILE A 123 5.54 -3.53 10.61
C ILE A 123 6.16 -4.51 11.61
N ARG A 124 6.61 -4.06 12.79
CA ARG A 124 7.09 -4.96 13.85
C ARG A 124 6.01 -5.94 14.32
N ARG A 125 4.76 -5.49 14.47
CA ARG A 125 3.63 -6.35 14.88
C ARG A 125 3.39 -7.49 13.89
N TYR A 126 3.62 -7.23 12.60
CA TYR A 126 3.37 -8.19 11.52
C TYR A 126 4.64 -8.79 10.93
N ARG A 127 5.74 -8.76 11.68
CA ARG A 127 7.08 -9.14 11.20
C ARG A 127 7.14 -10.59 10.68
N SER A 128 6.43 -11.51 11.31
CA SER A 128 6.36 -12.92 10.89
C SER A 128 5.76 -13.04 9.48
N LEU A 129 4.60 -12.43 9.26
CA LEU A 129 3.89 -12.44 7.98
C LEU A 129 4.73 -11.80 6.87
N ILE A 130 5.35 -10.65 7.17
CA ILE A 130 6.21 -9.95 6.21
C ILE A 130 7.44 -10.79 5.84
N ARG A 131 8.03 -11.51 6.81
CA ARG A 131 9.13 -12.45 6.53
C ARG A 131 8.69 -13.59 5.61
N ASN A 132 7.51 -14.16 5.85
CA ASN A 132 6.96 -15.20 4.97
C ASN A 132 6.75 -14.67 3.54
N THR A 133 6.29 -13.42 3.38
CA THR A 133 6.21 -12.76 2.07
C THR A 133 7.58 -12.62 1.40
N LEU A 134 8.63 -12.31 2.17
CA LEU A 134 10.00 -12.21 1.65
C LEU A 134 10.58 -13.58 1.25
N ASP A 135 10.30 -14.62 2.02
CA ASP A 135 10.86 -15.95 1.79
C ASP A 135 10.14 -16.70 0.66
N HIS A 136 8.81 -16.55 0.54
CA HIS A 136 8.02 -17.33 -0.41
C HIS A 136 7.48 -16.52 -1.61
N GLY A 137 7.67 -15.20 -1.62
CA GLY A 137 7.15 -14.33 -2.70
C GLY A 137 5.63 -14.37 -2.85
N LEU A 138 4.91 -14.90 -1.85
CA LEU A 138 3.46 -15.08 -1.90
C LEU A 138 2.80 -13.71 -2.03
N SER A 139 2.07 -13.53 -3.14
CA SER A 139 1.27 -12.35 -3.39
C SER A 139 -0.18 -12.66 -3.05
N ASN A 140 -0.80 -11.83 -2.22
CA ASN A 140 -2.25 -11.90 -1.99
C ASN A 140 -3.08 -11.35 -3.15
N ALA A 141 -2.49 -11.05 -4.31
CA ALA A 141 -3.23 -10.55 -5.46
C ALA A 141 -4.41 -11.47 -5.84
N ARG A 142 -4.26 -12.78 -5.70
CA ARG A 142 -5.35 -13.76 -5.90
C ARG A 142 -6.45 -13.60 -4.85
N SER A 143 -6.09 -13.52 -3.57
CA SER A 143 -7.03 -13.33 -2.47
C SER A 143 -7.75 -11.96 -2.53
N GLU A 144 -7.03 -10.89 -2.88
CA GLU A 144 -7.58 -9.54 -3.07
C GLU A 144 -8.50 -9.46 -4.29
N SER A 145 -8.16 -10.14 -5.39
CA SER A 145 -9.03 -10.28 -6.56
C SER A 145 -10.34 -10.97 -6.17
N THR A 146 -10.26 -12.08 -5.44
CA THR A 146 -11.45 -12.77 -4.91
C THR A 146 -12.27 -11.86 -4.00
N ASN A 147 -11.65 -11.17 -3.04
CA ASN A 147 -12.36 -10.22 -2.15
C ASN A 147 -13.02 -9.07 -2.91
N THR A 148 -12.42 -8.60 -4.00
CA THR A 148 -13.00 -7.57 -4.85
C THR A 148 -14.21 -8.10 -5.62
N HIS A 149 -14.12 -9.30 -6.18
CA HIS A 149 -15.26 -9.98 -6.80
C HIS A 149 -16.41 -10.20 -5.82
N LEU A 150 -16.14 -10.65 -4.59
CA LEU A 150 -17.16 -10.85 -3.56
C LEU A 150 -17.86 -9.54 -3.17
N ARG A 151 -17.12 -8.43 -3.07
CA ARG A 151 -17.71 -7.10 -2.82
C ARG A 151 -18.60 -6.63 -3.97
N VAL A 152 -18.17 -6.85 -5.21
CA VAL A 152 -18.99 -6.54 -6.40
C VAL A 152 -20.26 -7.40 -6.42
N LEU A 153 -20.14 -8.70 -6.14
CA LEU A 153 -21.26 -9.62 -6.07
C LEU A 153 -22.28 -9.18 -5.00
N THR A 154 -21.81 -8.84 -3.80
CA THR A 154 -22.65 -8.32 -2.71
C THR A 154 -23.35 -7.02 -3.10
N ARG A 155 -22.63 -6.09 -3.77
CA ARG A 155 -23.20 -4.81 -4.22
C ARG A 155 -24.25 -5.00 -5.29
N ARG A 156 -24.03 -5.89 -6.27
CA ARG A 156 -25.00 -6.19 -7.33
C ARG A 156 -26.25 -6.88 -6.80
N ALA A 157 -26.11 -7.70 -5.75
CA ALA A 157 -27.22 -8.37 -5.09
C ALA A 157 -28.02 -7.46 -4.14
N TYR A 158 -27.57 -6.22 -3.91
CA TYR A 158 -28.11 -5.33 -2.85
C TYR A 158 -28.07 -5.96 -1.45
N GLY A 159 -27.05 -6.79 -1.20
CA GLY A 159 -26.91 -7.58 0.03
C GLY A 159 -27.52 -8.97 -0.09
N PHE A 160 -27.02 -9.89 0.74
CA PHE A 160 -27.55 -11.26 0.84
C PHE A 160 -28.25 -11.43 2.18
N ARG A 161 -29.39 -12.14 2.18
CA ARG A 161 -30.15 -12.43 3.42
C ARG A 161 -29.44 -13.43 4.33
N SER A 162 -28.48 -14.19 3.83
CA SER A 162 -27.66 -15.12 4.61
C SER A 162 -26.22 -15.24 4.06
N PRO A 163 -25.23 -15.58 4.90
CA PRO A 163 -23.87 -15.87 4.46
C PRO A 163 -23.80 -17.03 3.46
N GLN A 164 -24.61 -18.07 3.64
CA GLN A 164 -24.71 -19.20 2.72
C GLN A 164 -25.06 -18.76 1.30
N ALA A 165 -26.00 -17.81 1.13
CA ALA A 165 -26.35 -17.32 -0.20
C ALA A 165 -25.16 -16.64 -0.91
N LEU A 166 -24.36 -15.87 -0.17
CA LEU A 166 -23.12 -15.28 -0.69
C LEU A 166 -22.09 -16.35 -1.06
N ILE A 167 -21.89 -17.35 -0.20
CA ILE A 167 -20.94 -18.44 -0.45
C ILE A 167 -21.34 -19.24 -1.69
N THR A 168 -22.61 -19.60 -1.83
CA THR A 168 -23.14 -20.33 -2.98
C THR A 168 -22.93 -19.54 -4.28
N MET A 169 -23.26 -18.25 -4.28
CA MET A 169 -23.04 -17.40 -5.45
C MET A 169 -21.55 -17.19 -5.77
N ALA A 170 -20.71 -17.09 -4.75
CA ALA A 170 -19.26 -17.04 -4.92
C ALA A 170 -18.71 -18.32 -5.54
N MET A 171 -19.16 -19.49 -5.06
CA MET A 171 -18.82 -20.78 -5.63
C MET A 171 -19.30 -20.85 -7.09
N LEU A 172 -20.58 -20.61 -7.38
CA LEU A 172 -21.12 -20.66 -8.74
C LEU A 172 -20.34 -19.80 -9.74
N THR A 173 -19.92 -18.60 -9.34
CA THR A 173 -19.25 -17.65 -10.23
C THR A 173 -17.73 -17.80 -10.30
N ARG A 174 -17.08 -18.49 -9.34
CA ARG A 174 -15.61 -18.52 -9.21
C ARG A 174 -14.99 -19.91 -9.15
N SER A 175 -15.75 -20.95 -8.80
CA SER A 175 -15.19 -22.29 -8.53
C SER A 175 -14.98 -23.16 -9.77
N ARG A 176 -15.28 -22.67 -10.98
CA ARG A 176 -15.36 -23.47 -12.22
C ARG A 176 -16.31 -24.68 -12.12
N LEU A 177 -17.13 -24.75 -11.07
CA LEU A 177 -18.19 -25.75 -10.99
C LEU A 177 -19.23 -25.41 -12.06
N CYS A 178 -19.50 -26.36 -12.95
CA CYS A 178 -20.60 -26.32 -13.90
C CYS A 178 -21.69 -27.27 -13.39
N PRO A 179 -22.48 -26.87 -12.37
CA PRO A 179 -23.60 -27.70 -11.94
C PRO A 179 -24.60 -27.81 -13.11
N PRO A 180 -25.24 -28.98 -13.30
CA PRO A 180 -26.27 -29.13 -14.32
C PRO A 180 -27.39 -28.12 -14.05
N LEU A 181 -27.67 -27.28 -15.05
CA LEU A 181 -28.73 -26.28 -14.93
C LEU A 181 -30.09 -26.98 -15.04
N PRO A 182 -31.07 -26.63 -14.19
CA PRO A 182 -32.36 -27.33 -14.09
C PRO A 182 -33.29 -27.20 -15.33
N ALA A 183 -32.77 -26.76 -16.48
CA ALA A 183 -33.54 -26.59 -17.72
C ALA A 183 -32.78 -26.98 -19.01
N ARG A 184 -31.58 -27.58 -18.94
CA ARG A 184 -31.00 -28.25 -20.11
C ARG A 184 -31.27 -29.75 -19.97
N SER A 185 -32.38 -30.22 -20.53
CA SER A 185 -32.48 -31.63 -20.86
C SER A 185 -31.33 -31.95 -21.82
N THR A 186 -30.51 -32.94 -21.47
CA THR A 186 -29.69 -33.64 -22.44
C THR A 186 -30.68 -34.29 -23.40
N LYS A 187 -30.75 -33.79 -24.65
CA LYS A 187 -31.36 -34.58 -25.71
C LYS A 187 -30.39 -35.72 -25.99
N ASP A 188 -30.89 -36.94 -25.82
CA ASP A 188 -30.27 -38.17 -26.29
C ASP A 188 -30.03 -38.13 -27.81
#